data_AF-A0A8J7D8Y6-F1
#
_entry.id   AF-A0A8J7D8Y6-F1
#
_cell.length_a   1.000
_cell.length_b   1.000
_cell.length_c   1.000
_cell.angle_alpha   90.00
_cell.angle_beta   90.00
_cell.angle_gamma   90.00
#
_symmetry.space_group_name_H-M   'P 1'
#
loop_
_entity.id
_entity.type
_entity.pdbx_description
1 polymer ?
#
loop_
_entity_poly.entity_id
_entity_poly.type
_entity_poly.pdbx_seq_one_letter_code
_entity_poly.pdbx_strand_id
1 'polypeptide(L)'
;MSQEIVKLQIPFESLVNAIASLGLEEKRRLWQMLNEQITQAEEDLLESEPYNWGHEGQPKGKPVEYIPGVGLAVIGGKDAPA
;
A
#
# COMPACT_ATOMS: atom_id res chain seq x y z
N MET A 1 8.62 -26.09 -15.88
CA MET A 1 7.19 -25.91 -16.20
C MET A 1 6.88 -24.43 -16.04
N SER A 2 6.72 -23.70 -17.14
CA SER A 2 6.51 -22.25 -17.15
C SER A 2 5.03 -21.96 -16.90
N GLN A 3 4.70 -21.24 -15.84
CA GLN A 3 3.32 -20.79 -15.60
C GLN A 3 3.07 -19.54 -16.44
N GLU A 4 2.40 -19.68 -17.58
CA GLU A 4 1.94 -18.53 -18.36
C GLU A 4 0.77 -17.86 -17.63
N ILE A 5 0.99 -16.63 -17.17
CA ILE A 5 -0.03 -15.82 -16.51
C ILE A 5 -0.86 -15.15 -17.61
N VAL A 6 -2.02 -15.73 -17.92
CA VAL A 6 -2.96 -15.17 -18.91
C VAL A 6 -3.84 -14.13 -18.22
N LYS A 7 -3.69 -12.85 -18.59
CA LYS A 7 -4.55 -11.76 -18.13
C LYS A 7 -5.89 -11.79 -18.88
N LEU A 8 -6.87 -12.48 -18.33
CA LEU A 8 -8.24 -12.51 -18.85
C LEU A 8 -9.02 -11.28 -18.34
N GLN A 9 -9.62 -10.54 -19.26
CA GLN A 9 -10.60 -9.51 -18.93
C GLN A 9 -11.97 -10.18 -18.83
N ILE A 10 -12.45 -10.36 -17.60
CA ILE A 10 -13.80 -10.86 -17.30
C ILE A 10 -14.68 -9.69 -16.84
N PRO A 11 -15.94 -9.61 -17.31
CA PRO A 11 -16.90 -8.66 -16.77
C PRO A 11 -17.08 -8.86 -15.26
N PHE A 12 -17.21 -7.75 -14.53
CA PHE A 12 -17.40 -7.80 -13.08
C PHE A 12 -18.63 -8.63 -12.68
N GLU A 13 -19.74 -8.48 -13.41
CA GLU A 13 -20.97 -9.26 -13.20
C GLU A 13 -20.74 -10.78 -13.30
N SER A 14 -19.89 -11.23 -14.22
CA SER A 14 -19.56 -12.64 -14.35
C SER A 14 -18.77 -13.15 -13.15
N LEU A 15 -17.88 -12.32 -12.59
CA LEU A 15 -17.14 -12.65 -11.37
C LEU A 15 -18.09 -12.74 -10.16
N VAL A 16 -19.02 -11.79 -10.01
CA VAL A 16 -20.01 -11.79 -8.92
C VAL A 16 -20.87 -13.05 -8.97
N ASN A 17 -21.36 -13.41 -10.17
CA ASN A 17 -22.14 -14.64 -10.36
C ASN A 17 -21.33 -15.90 -10.04
N ALA A 18 -20.06 -15.95 -10.44
CA ALA A 18 -19.17 -17.06 -10.10
C ALA A 18 -19.00 -17.19 -8.58
N ILE A 19 -18.75 -16.07 -7.89
CA ILE A 19 -18.63 -16.02 -6.43
C ILE A 19 -19.94 -16.45 -5.76
N ALA A 20 -21.10 -16.04 -6.28
CA ALA A 20 -22.39 -16.43 -5.75
C ALA A 20 -22.60 -17.95 -5.78
N SER A 21 -22.12 -18.61 -6.84
CA SER A 21 -22.21 -20.06 -7.02
C SER A 21 -21.25 -20.89 -6.16
N LEU A 22 -20.26 -20.28 -5.50
CA LEU A 22 -19.31 -20.98 -4.63
C LEU A 22 -19.98 -21.54 -3.36
N GLY A 23 -19.43 -22.65 -2.88
CA GLY A 23 -19.76 -23.23 -1.58
C GLY A 23 -19.28 -22.36 -0.41
N LEU A 24 -19.72 -22.70 0.80
CA LEU A 24 -19.40 -21.92 2.00
C LEU A 24 -17.90 -21.91 2.31
N GLU A 25 -17.21 -23.03 2.11
CA GLU A 25 -15.79 -23.17 2.40
C GLU A 25 -14.93 -22.36 1.42
N GLU A 26 -15.26 -22.44 0.13
CA GLU A 26 -14.59 -21.66 -0.91
C GLU A 26 -14.82 -20.16 -0.73
N LYS A 27 -16.03 -19.76 -0.33
CA LYS A 27 -16.33 -18.37 0.03
C LYS A 27 -15.50 -17.88 1.21
N ARG A 28 -15.32 -18.71 2.24
CA ARG A 28 -14.46 -18.36 3.39
C ARG A 28 -13.01 -18.18 2.97
N ARG A 29 -12.48 -19.08 2.12
CA ARG A 29 -11.12 -18.98 1.60
C ARG A 29 -10.94 -17.71 0.75
N LEU A 30 -11.88 -17.43 -0.15
CA LEU A 30 -11.87 -16.21 -0.96
C LEU A 30 -11.90 -14.95 -0.08
N TRP A 31 -12.74 -14.95 0.95
CA TRP A 31 -12.84 -13.84 1.90
C TRP A 31 -11.52 -13.59 2.63
N GLN A 32 -10.82 -14.63 3.09
CA GLN A 32 -9.52 -14.49 3.74
C GLN A 32 -8.48 -13.84 2.80
N MET A 33 -8.39 -14.33 1.56
CA MET A 33 -7.45 -13.79 0.56
C MET A 33 -7.75 -12.33 0.21
N LEU A 34 -9.02 -11.97 0.07
CA LEU A 34 -9.44 -10.58 -0.19
C LEU A 34 -9.13 -9.69 1.00
N ASN A 35 -9.41 -10.15 2.23
CA ASN A 35 -9.14 -9.39 3.43
C ASN A 35 -7.64 -9.09 3.59
N GLU A 36 -6.78 -10.09 3.39
CA GLU A 36 -5.33 -9.92 3.43
C GLU A 36 -4.84 -8.89 2.41
N GLN A 37 -5.33 -8.95 1.17
CA GLN A 37 -4.95 -7.98 0.13
C GLN A 37 -5.44 -6.56 0.44
N ILE A 38 -6.66 -6.42 0.99
CA ILE A 38 -7.20 -5.12 1.39
C ILE A 38 -6.36 -4.55 2.52
N THR A 39 -6.08 -5.33 3.57
CA THR A 39 -5.24 -4.89 4.70
C THR A 39 -3.86 -4.47 4.23
N GLN A 40 -3.21 -5.25 3.35
CA GLN A 40 -1.91 -4.85 2.80
C GLN A 40 -2.00 -3.53 2.01
N ALA A 41 -3.03 -3.36 1.18
CA ALA A 41 -3.20 -2.13 0.41
C ALA A 41 -3.50 -0.91 1.30
N GLU A 42 -4.21 -1.10 2.42
CA GLU A 42 -4.44 -0.06 3.43
C GLU A 42 -3.16 0.30 4.18
N GLU A 43 -2.33 -0.68 4.53
CA GLU A 43 -1.02 -0.46 5.14
C GLU A 43 -0.09 0.30 4.19
N ASP A 44 0.00 -0.11 2.92
CA ASP A 44 0.78 0.59 1.89
C ASP A 44 0.31 2.04 1.72
N LEU A 45 -1.00 2.29 1.84
CA LEU A 45 -1.57 3.63 1.78
C LEU A 45 -1.17 4.47 3.00
N LEU A 46 -1.18 3.89 4.20
CA LEU A 46 -0.72 4.55 5.42
C LEU A 46 0.77 4.88 5.39
N GLU A 47 1.60 4.00 4.81
CA GLU A 47 3.03 4.29 4.58
C GLU A 47 3.25 5.42 3.57
N SER A 48 2.29 5.64 2.67
CA SER A 48 2.35 6.69 1.66
C SER A 48 1.82 8.05 2.12
N GLU A 49 1.18 8.14 3.30
CA GLU A 49 0.72 9.43 3.83
C GLU A 49 1.91 10.32 4.21
N PRO A 50 2.00 11.56 3.69
CA PRO A 50 3.06 12.48 4.06
C PRO A 50 3.04 12.73 5.57
N TYR A 51 4.21 12.65 6.21
CA TYR A 51 4.37 12.91 7.63
C TYR A 51 3.68 14.23 8.05
N ASN A 52 2.68 14.14 8.91
CA ASN A 52 1.90 15.28 9.37
C ASN A 52 2.73 16.12 10.36
N TRP A 53 3.27 17.24 9.88
CA TRP A 53 4.06 18.20 10.67
C TRP A 53 3.22 19.04 11.67
N GLY A 54 1.91 18.82 11.77
CA GLY A 54 1.01 19.64 12.58
C GLY A 54 0.76 21.03 12.00
N HIS A 55 0.01 21.87 12.71
CA HIS A 55 -0.41 23.21 12.23
C HIS A 55 0.76 24.17 11.98
N GLU A 56 1.92 23.92 12.60
CA GLU A 56 3.11 24.77 12.46
C GLU A 56 3.93 24.44 11.21
N GLY A 57 3.62 23.31 10.53
CA GLY A 57 4.33 22.85 9.34
C GLY A 57 5.76 22.39 9.62
N GLN A 58 6.49 22.02 8.56
CA GLN A 58 7.88 21.60 8.68
C GLN A 58 8.74 22.71 9.33
N PRO A 59 9.63 22.39 10.29
CA PRO A 59 10.46 23.38 10.96
C PRO A 59 11.29 24.20 9.96
N LYS A 60 11.16 25.52 10.02
CA LYS A 60 11.88 26.45 9.15
C LYS A 60 13.37 26.47 9.52
N GLY A 61 14.25 26.20 8.55
CA GLY A 61 15.71 26.33 8.69
C GLY A 61 16.50 25.02 8.69
N LYS A 62 15.83 23.86 8.62
CA LYS A 62 16.46 22.55 8.40
C LYS A 62 15.56 21.72 7.49
N PRO A 63 15.76 21.74 6.16
CA PRO A 63 14.97 20.88 5.28
C PRO A 63 15.18 19.42 5.70
N VAL A 64 14.09 18.69 5.80
CA VAL A 64 14.05 17.27 6.14
C VAL A 64 13.42 16.54 4.97
N GLU A 65 14.09 15.51 4.47
CA GLU A 65 13.62 14.67 3.37
C GLU A 65 13.46 13.24 3.88
N TYR A 66 12.44 12.55 3.40
CA TYR A 66 12.27 11.13 3.71
C TYR A 66 13.12 10.30 2.74
N ILE A 67 14.05 9.51 3.29
CA ILE A 67 14.89 8.59 2.52
C ILE A 67 14.43 7.15 2.80
N PRO A 68 13.94 6.39 1.80
CA PRO A 68 13.55 4.99 1.98
C PRO A 68 14.68 4.14 2.57
N GLY A 69 14.38 3.37 3.62
CA GLY A 69 15.35 2.51 4.34
C GLY A 69 16.20 3.22 5.41
N VAL A 70 16.15 4.56 5.50
CA VAL A 70 16.88 5.37 6.49
C VAL A 70 15.95 6.19 7.38
N GLY A 71 14.80 6.63 6.85
CA GLY A 71 13.82 7.46 7.56
C GLY A 71 13.98 8.96 7.27
N LEU A 72 13.48 9.82 8.17
CA LEU A 72 13.57 11.28 8.04
C LEU A 72 15.03 11.75 8.21
N ALA A 73 15.63 12.28 7.15
CA ALA A 73 17.00 12.78 7.13
C ALA A 73 17.02 14.31 7.01
N VAL A 74 17.86 14.96 7.82
CA VAL A 74 18.05 16.42 7.78
C VAL A 74 19.08 16.76 6.71
N ILE A 75 18.66 17.41 5.62
CA ILE A 75 19.49 17.79 4.47
C ILE A 75 20.09 19.20 4.57
N GLY A 76 19.92 19.91 5.70
CA GLY A 76 20.53 21.22 5.90
C GLY A 76 20.78 21.59 7.37
N GLY A 77 21.96 22.17 7.62
CA GLY A 77 22.44 22.61 8.93
C GLY A 77 23.97 22.73 8.96
N LYS A 78 24.53 23.29 10.04
CA LYS A 78 25.99 23.47 10.25
C LYS A 78 26.80 22.16 10.16
N ASP A 79 26.12 21.02 10.34
CA ASP A 79 26.68 19.66 10.30
C ASP A 79 26.10 18.80 9.15
N ALA A 80 25.46 19.41 8.15
CA ALA A 80 24.97 18.67 6.99
C ALA A 80 26.17 18.16 6.14
N PRO A 81 26.19 16.89 5.72
CA PRO A 81 27.20 16.41 4.78
C PRO A 81 27.07 17.20 3.47
N ALA A 82 28.20 17.67 2.96
CA ALA A 82 28.31 18.50 1.75
C ALA A 82 27.82 17.78 0.48
#